data_AF-A0A2E6DE72-F1
#
_entry.id   AF-A0A2E6DE72-F1
#
_cell.length_a   1.000
_cell.length_b   1.000
_cell.length_c   1.000
_cell.angle_alpha   90.00
_cell.angle_beta   90.00
_cell.angle_gamma   90.00
#
_symmetry.space_group_name_H-M   'P 1'
#
loop_
_entity.id
_entity.type
_entity.pdbx_description
1 polymer ?
#
loop_
_entity_poly.entity_id
_entity_poly.type
_entity_poly.pdbx_seq_one_letter_code
_entity_poly.pdbx_strand_id
1 'polypeptide(L)' 'MKIEGHTDNAPIRTARFPSNWELSASRAAEVARMLVTAGFPGEKLSIEGFAQYRPKIPNDSPQE' A
#
# COMPACT_ATOMS: atom_id res chain seq x y z
N MET A 1 5.81 6.23 -13.18
CA MET A 1 5.83 6.56 -11.74
C MET A 1 5.28 5.36 -10.98
N LYS A 2 5.97 4.94 -9.92
CA LYS A 2 5.58 3.79 -9.12
C LYS A 2 5.02 4.27 -7.78
N ILE A 3 3.92 3.66 -7.34
CA ILE A 3 3.28 3.92 -6.06
C ILE A 3 3.36 2.63 -5.24
N GLU A 4 4.00 2.72 -4.08
CA GLU A 4 4.29 1.56 -3.24
C GLU A 4 3.43 1.61 -1.97
N GLY A 5 2.71 0.53 -1.71
CA GLY A 5 1.93 0.33 -0.50
C GLY A 5 2.68 -0.55 0.49
N HIS A 6 2.67 -0.15 1.76
CA HIS A 6 3.32 -0.87 2.86
C HIS A 6 2.38 -0.97 4.05
N THR A 7 2.59 -1.99 4.89
CA THR A 7 1.97 -2.14 6.20
C THR A 7 3.06 -2.34 7.25
N ASP A 8 2.69 -2.19 8.52
CA ASP A 8 3.45 -2.78 9.63
C ASP A 8 3.32 -4.32 9.63
N ASN A 9 3.91 -4.97 10.63
CA ASN A 9 3.89 -6.43 10.81
C ASN A 9 2.67 -6.96 11.56
N ALA A 10 1.73 -6.12 11.99
CA ALA A 10 0.51 -6.57 12.63
C ALA A 10 -0.37 -7.27 11.58
N PRO A 11 -0.83 -8.51 11.83
CA PRO A 11 -1.63 -9.23 10.85
C PRO A 11 -3.03 -8.63 10.74
N ILE A 12 -3.43 -8.19 9.53
CA ILE A 12 -4.83 -7.86 9.23
C ILE A 12 -5.56 -9.07 8.66
N ARG A 13 -6.78 -9.33 9.16
CA ARG A 13 -7.69 -10.35 8.63
C ARG A 13 -9.13 -9.86 8.74
N THR A 14 -9.58 -9.13 7.73
CA THR A 14 -10.96 -8.62 7.64
C THR A 14 -11.63 -9.15 6.37
N ALA A 15 -12.95 -9.08 6.29
CA ALA A 15 -13.68 -9.47 5.07
C ALA A 15 -13.25 -8.66 3.84
N ARG A 16 -12.80 -7.42 4.05
CA ARG A 16 -12.32 -6.52 2.98
C ARG A 16 -10.84 -6.75 2.64
N PHE A 17 -10.02 -7.03 3.65
CA PHE A 17 -8.58 -7.21 3.52
C PHE A 17 -8.17 -8.50 4.25
N PRO A 18 -8.10 -9.64 3.53
CA PRO A 18 -7.78 -10.92 4.13
C PRO A 18 -6.32 -11.05 4.57
N SER A 19 -5.41 -10.23 4.02
CA SER A 19 -4.02 -10.12 4.46
C SER A 19 -3.44 -8.71 4.23
N ASN A 20 -2.22 -8.50 4.74
CA ASN A 20 -1.44 -7.28 4.53
C ASN A 20 -1.09 -7.04 3.04
N TRP A 21 -1.11 -8.09 2.21
CA TRP A 21 -0.95 -7.95 0.77
C TRP A 21 -2.11 -7.17 0.15
N GLU A 22 -3.36 -7.54 0.45
CA GLU A 22 -4.52 -6.85 -0.09
C GLU A 22 -4.64 -5.42 0.47
N LEU A 23 -4.35 -5.23 1.75
CA LEU A 23 -4.37 -3.89 2.35
C LEU A 23 -3.34 -2.96 1.69
N SER A 24 -2.09 -3.40 1.58
CA SER A 24 -1.02 -2.59 0.99
C SER A 24 -1.28 -2.24 -0.47
N ALA A 25 -1.66 -3.22 -1.30
CA ALA A 25 -1.98 -3.00 -2.70
C ALA A 25 -3.20 -2.09 -2.88
N SER A 26 -4.23 -2.26 -2.04
CA SER A 26 -5.44 -1.43 -2.10
C SER A 26 -5.16 0.04 -1.78
N ARG A 27 -4.31 0.34 -0.78
CA ARG A 27 -3.90 1.72 -0.46
C ARG A 27 -3.11 2.35 -1.61
N ALA A 28 -2.19 1.61 -2.22
CA ALA A 28 -1.46 2.09 -3.40
C ALA A 28 -2.40 2.38 -4.58
N ALA A 29 -3.39 1.51 -4.80
CA ALA A 29 -4.40 1.70 -5.84
C ALA A 29 -5.27 2.94 -5.61
N GLU A 30 -5.61 3.26 -4.36
CA GLU A 30 -6.39 4.48 -4.03
C GLU A 30 -5.61 5.75 -4.36
N VAL A 31 -4.32 5.80 -4.02
CA VAL A 31 -3.45 6.93 -4.40
C VAL A 31 -3.33 7.05 -5.91
N ALA A 32 -3.17 5.92 -6.62
CA ALA A 32 -3.13 5.92 -8.09
C ALA A 32 -4.42 6.50 -8.68
N ARG A 33 -5.59 6.09 -8.16
CA ARG A 33 -6.89 6.65 -8.57
C ARG A 33 -6.95 8.16 -8.34
N MET A 34 -6.52 8.64 -7.18
CA MET A 34 -6.48 10.07 -6.88
C MET A 34 -5.61 10.86 -7.87
N LEU A 35 -4.44 10.32 -8.25
CA LEU A 35 -3.57 10.96 -9.24
C LEU A 35 -4.20 10.98 -10.64
N VAL A 36 -4.85 9.90 -11.06
CA VAL A 36 -5.60 9.87 -12.32
C VAL A 36 -6.73 10.89 -12.31
N THR A 37 -7.48 10.98 -11.22
CA THR A 37 -8.54 12.01 -11.05
C THR A 37 -7.97 13.43 -11.09
N ALA A 38 -6.74 13.64 -10.63
CA ALA A 38 -6.03 14.92 -10.72
C ALA A 38 -5.44 15.21 -12.12
N GLY A 39 -5.67 14.35 -13.11
CA GLY A 39 -5.21 14.52 -14.49
C GLY A 39 -3.86 13.87 -14.81
N PHE A 40 -3.31 13.04 -13.92
CA PHE A 40 -2.09 12.29 -14.22
C PHE A 40 -2.38 11.15 -15.20
N PRO A 41 -1.54 10.91 -16.22
CA PRO A 41 -1.78 9.83 -17.19
C PRO A 41 -1.65 8.45 -16.54
N GLY A 42 -2.75 7.69 -16.50
CA GLY A 42 -2.83 6.41 -15.80
C GLY A 42 -1.90 5.33 -16.37
N GLU A 43 -1.64 5.36 -17.68
CA GLU A 43 -0.72 4.45 -18.37
C GLU A 43 0.74 4.63 -17.92
N LYS A 44 1.05 5.75 -17.25
CA LYS A 44 2.37 6.03 -16.67
C LYS A 44 2.46 5.63 -15.20
N LEU A 45 1.40 5.10 -14.61
CA LEU A 45 1.36 4.69 -13.20
C LEU A 45 1.51 3.17 -13.07
N SER A 46 2.27 2.74 -12.07
CA SER A 46 2.28 1.37 -11.59
C SER A 46 2.07 1.34 -10.08
N ILE A 47 1.38 0.31 -9.58
CA ILE A 47 1.17 0.09 -8.15
C ILE A 47 1.84 -1.21 -7.71
N GLU A 48 2.45 -1.18 -6.54
CA GLU A 48 3.06 -2.36 -5.92
C GLU A 48 2.68 -2.40 -4.43
N GLY A 49 2.28 -3.56 -3.93
CA GLY A 49 2.05 -3.78 -2.49
C GLY A 49 3.13 -4.68 -1.93
N PHE A 50 3.78 -4.27 -0.84
CA PHE A 50 4.87 -5.02 -0.20
C PHE A 50 4.50 -5.63 1.15
N ALA A 51 3.25 -5.45 1.60
CA ALA A 51 2.84 -5.83 2.95
C ALA A 51 3.87 -5.31 3.98
N GLN A 52 4.29 -6.19 4.90
CA GLN A 52 5.27 -5.92 5.96
C GLN A 52 6.73 -6.18 5.56
N TYR A 53 6.99 -6.64 4.32
CA TYR A 53 8.28 -7.21 3.93
C TYR A 53 9.30 -6.17 3.41
N ARG A 54 8.89 -4.91 3.28
CA ARG A 54 9.80 -3.77 3.02
C ARG A 54 9.58 -2.67 4.06
N PRO A 55 9.96 -2.90 5.33
CA PRO A 55 9.83 -1.89 6.37
C PRO A 55 10.88 -0.79 6.16
N LYS A 56 10.48 0.48 6.31
CA LYS A 56 11.43 1.61 6.31
C LYS A 56 12.20 1.72 7.62
N ILE A 57 11.58 1.30 8.72
CA ILE A 57 12.10 1.26 10.09
C ILE A 57 11.75 -0.12 10.64
N PRO A 58 12.60 -0.77 11.44
CA PRO A 58 12.25 -2.02 12.11
C PRO A 58 10.88 -1.93 12.79
N ASN A 59 10.05 -2.98 12.64
CA ASN A 59 8.74 -3.07 13.30
C ASN A 59 8.88 -3.59 14.74
N ASP A 60 9.86 -3.07 15.48
CA ASP A 60 10.25 -3.50 16.84
C ASP A 60 9.73 -2.55 17.94
N SER A 61 9.13 -1.43 17.56
CA SER A 61 8.49 -0.47 18.44
C SER A 61 7.07 -0.16 17.96
N PRO A 62 6.11 0.13 18.89
CA PRO A 62 4.85 0.73 18.51
C PRO A 62 5.12 2.03 17.76
N GLN A 63 4.56 2.20 16.56
CA GLN A 63 4.62 3.49 15.87
C GLN A 63 3.76 4.49 16.65
N GLU A 64 4.39 5.52 17.24
CA GLU A 64 3.71 6.65 17.88
C GLU A 64 2.94 7.52 16.87
#